data_AF-A0A962D655-F1
#
_entry.id   AF-A0A962D655-F1
#
_cell.length_a   1.000
_cell.length_b   1.000
_cell.length_c   1.000
_cell.angle_alpha   90.00
_cell.angle_beta   90.00
_cell.angle_gamma   90.00
#
_symmetry.space_group_name_H-M   'P 1'
#
loop_
_entity.id
_entity.type
_entity.pdbx_description
1 polymer ?
#
loop_
_entity_poly.entity_id
_entity_poly.type
_entity_poly.pdbx_seq_one_letter_code
_entity_poly.pdbx_strand_id
1 'polypeptide(L)'
;MNDEIRYKAASAVVSLANRTESAGRKDAETAKGKSWQAMPFNPHSLMNPAKLREAVAYYEIAESIDRDAAGWGYPRALLLETMGAWDEAIAAFQALAGTIYAEPGEWGAKRCASKRVGRYDEFAEVGLPTDVMNALGYGTTEAQHGQLADDNTSLARQAANEANPAKSNEEFGDADEDLSQELAASTAMAFANRLLDRDYKAAQQMLHSWDAGMTAEDLRESFEPLFDGEAFPESASVFDVQTDLPQLELNDLAWVYVTINSENAEAVSLLVAHEKKRLVVRNVEFGRP
;
A
#
# COMPACT_ATOMS: atom_id res chain seq x y z
N MET A 1 -6.85 31.64 6.15
CA MET A 1 -6.04 30.71 5.34
C MET A 1 -6.80 30.47 4.05
N ASN A 2 -6.19 30.68 2.88
CA ASN A 2 -6.81 30.36 1.59
C ASN A 2 -7.05 28.84 1.48
N ASP A 3 -8.08 28.41 0.78
CA ASP A 3 -8.47 27.00 0.63
C ASP A 3 -7.31 26.18 0.05
N GLU A 4 -6.58 26.75 -0.92
CA GLU A 4 -5.37 26.15 -1.47
C GLU A 4 -4.26 25.92 -0.42
N ILE A 5 -4.12 26.83 0.55
CA ILE A 5 -3.13 26.69 1.62
C ILE A 5 -3.56 25.60 2.61
N ARG A 6 -4.87 25.49 2.90
CA ARG A 6 -5.40 24.41 3.75
C ARG A 6 -5.18 23.04 3.10
N TYR A 7 -5.50 22.94 1.81
CA TYR A 7 -5.29 21.72 1.04
C TYR A 7 -3.82 21.29 1.04
N LYS A 8 -2.88 22.20 0.71
CA LYS A 8 -1.45 21.89 0.71
C LYS A 8 -0.95 21.47 2.09
N ALA A 9 -1.39 22.13 3.16
CA ALA A 9 -1.04 21.78 4.53
C ALA A 9 -1.59 20.40 4.92
N ALA A 10 -2.84 20.10 4.61
CA ALA A 10 -3.45 18.79 4.88
C ALA A 10 -2.73 17.67 4.10
N SER A 11 -2.43 17.89 2.82
CA SER A 11 -1.70 16.93 1.97
C SER A 11 -0.29 16.61 2.49
N ALA A 12 0.44 17.62 3.00
CA ALA A 12 1.74 17.40 3.63
C ALA A 12 1.64 16.50 4.88
N VAL A 13 0.60 16.69 5.70
CA VAL A 13 0.36 15.86 6.89
C VAL A 13 -0.06 14.44 6.50
N VAL A 14 -0.86 14.27 5.45
CA VAL A 14 -1.23 12.95 4.90
C VAL A 14 -0.01 12.20 4.41
N SER A 15 0.92 12.88 3.74
CA SER A 15 2.18 12.28 3.30
C SER A 15 2.98 11.75 4.50
N LEU A 16 3.01 12.49 5.61
CA LEU A 16 3.62 12.04 6.86
C LEU A 16 2.87 10.85 7.49
N ALA A 17 1.54 10.83 7.41
CA ALA A 17 0.72 9.70 7.84
C ALA A 17 1.08 8.42 7.06
N ASN A 18 1.09 8.49 5.73
CA ASN A 18 1.42 7.37 4.83
C ASN A 18 2.83 6.81 5.11
N ARG A 19 3.82 7.68 5.32
CA ARG A 19 5.19 7.27 5.68
C ARG A 19 5.23 6.57 7.03
N THR A 20 4.53 7.13 8.02
CA THR A 20 4.48 6.58 9.38
C THR A 20 3.78 5.23 9.39
N GLU A 21 2.70 5.09 8.62
CA GLU A 21 2.01 3.83 8.40
C GLU A 21 2.91 2.78 7.76
N SER A 22 3.59 3.15 6.67
CA SER A 22 4.53 2.27 5.96
C SER A 22 5.65 1.80 6.89
N ALA A 23 6.21 2.70 7.70
CA ALA A 23 7.22 2.35 8.71
C ALA A 23 6.65 1.44 9.82
N GLY A 24 5.33 1.45 10.02
CA GLY A 24 4.61 0.60 10.95
C GLY A 24 4.19 -0.75 10.38
N ARG A 25 4.44 -1.05 9.10
CA ARG A 25 4.15 -2.35 8.47
C ARG A 25 5.46 -3.02 8.03
N LYS A 26 5.65 -4.31 8.35
CA LYS A 26 6.79 -5.11 7.86
C LYS A 26 6.42 -6.56 7.66
N ASP A 27 7.13 -7.22 6.74
CA ASP A 27 7.08 -8.66 6.60
C ASP A 27 7.67 -9.34 7.84
N ALA A 28 7.04 -10.42 8.29
CA ALA A 28 7.44 -11.14 9.49
C ALA A 28 8.90 -11.59 9.48
N GLU A 29 9.45 -11.86 8.29
CA GLU A 29 10.83 -12.31 8.08
C GLU A 29 11.89 -11.23 8.36
N THR A 30 11.51 -9.95 8.30
CA THR A 30 12.45 -8.82 8.40
C THR A 30 12.36 -8.06 9.72
N ALA A 31 11.33 -8.34 10.52
CA ALA A 31 11.09 -7.63 11.77
C ALA A 31 12.04 -8.10 12.88
N LYS A 32 12.87 -7.17 13.37
CA LYS A 32 13.71 -7.35 14.56
C LYS A 32 13.18 -6.46 15.69
N GLY A 33 13.03 -7.02 16.90
CA GLY A 33 12.64 -6.28 18.12
C GLY A 33 11.24 -6.62 18.64
N LYS A 34 10.95 -6.17 19.88
CA LYS A 34 9.73 -6.54 20.65
C LYS A 34 8.48 -5.72 20.31
N SER A 35 8.56 -4.79 19.36
CA SER A 35 7.48 -3.82 19.07
C SER A 35 6.53 -4.25 17.96
N TRP A 36 6.72 -5.45 17.40
CA TRP A 36 5.97 -5.97 16.26
C TRP A 36 4.91 -6.98 16.72
N GLN A 37 3.71 -6.89 16.16
CA GLN A 37 2.56 -7.75 16.45
C GLN A 37 1.99 -8.27 15.13
N ALA A 38 1.46 -9.50 15.14
CA ALA A 38 0.78 -10.04 13.97
C ALA A 38 -0.45 -9.20 13.62
N MET A 39 -0.72 -9.03 12.33
CA MET A 39 -1.95 -8.41 11.88
C MET A 39 -3.13 -9.34 12.16
N PRO A 40 -4.31 -8.83 12.56
CA PRO A 40 -5.40 -9.69 13.03
C PRO A 40 -5.97 -10.61 11.92
N PHE A 41 -5.73 -10.30 10.64
CA PHE A 41 -6.19 -11.07 9.47
C PHE A 41 -5.07 -11.52 8.55
N ASN A 42 -3.82 -11.18 8.87
CA ASN A 42 -2.68 -11.62 8.09
C ASN A 42 -1.53 -11.97 9.05
N PRO A 43 -1.49 -13.21 9.56
CA PRO A 43 -0.46 -13.63 10.51
C PRO A 43 0.96 -13.63 9.91
N HIS A 44 1.11 -13.53 8.59
CA HIS A 44 2.39 -13.42 7.90
C HIS A 44 2.90 -11.97 7.80
N SER A 45 2.05 -10.99 8.12
CA SER A 45 2.40 -9.57 8.19
C SER A 45 2.45 -9.10 9.64
N LEU A 46 3.43 -8.25 9.94
CA LEU A 46 3.57 -7.63 11.25
C LEU A 46 3.30 -6.14 11.19
N MET A 47 2.67 -5.64 12.25
CA MET A 47 2.52 -4.22 12.52
C MET A 47 3.33 -3.78 13.74
N ASN A 48 3.72 -2.52 13.76
CA ASN A 48 4.10 -1.80 14.97
C ASN A 48 2.91 -0.91 15.39
N PRO A 49 2.14 -1.30 16.43
CA PRO A 49 0.93 -0.58 16.80
C PRO A 49 1.17 0.88 17.19
N ALA A 50 2.33 1.20 17.78
CA ALA A 50 2.66 2.57 18.16
C ALA A 50 2.83 3.46 16.92
N LYS A 51 3.49 2.95 15.88
CA LYS A 51 3.65 3.66 14.60
C LYS A 51 2.32 3.80 13.86
N LEU A 52 1.50 2.75 13.83
CA LEU A 52 0.20 2.84 13.19
C LEU A 52 -0.74 3.82 13.93
N ARG A 53 -0.71 3.86 15.27
CA ARG A 53 -1.44 4.88 16.05
C ARG A 53 -0.94 6.31 15.76
N GLU A 54 0.36 6.48 15.59
CA GLU A 54 0.95 7.76 15.19
C GLU A 54 0.47 8.20 13.79
N ALA A 55 0.39 7.26 12.83
CA ALA A 55 -0.17 7.52 11.50
C ALA A 55 -1.67 7.92 11.56
N VAL A 56 -2.48 7.23 12.38
CA VAL A 56 -3.88 7.62 12.62
C VAL A 56 -3.99 9.07 13.10
N ALA A 57 -3.13 9.48 14.06
CA ALA A 57 -3.13 10.84 14.55
C ALA A 57 -2.79 11.87 13.47
N TYR A 58 -1.88 11.54 12.53
CA TYR A 58 -1.60 12.42 11.40
C TYR A 58 -2.81 12.56 10.47
N TYR A 59 -3.52 11.48 10.15
CA TYR A 59 -4.75 11.58 9.35
C TYR A 59 -5.81 12.45 10.04
N GLU A 60 -5.99 12.32 11.36
CA GLU A 60 -6.92 13.17 12.13
C GLU A 60 -6.54 14.65 12.06
N ILE A 61 -5.23 14.96 12.12
CA ILE A 61 -4.73 16.32 11.94
C ILE A 61 -5.03 16.83 10.53
N ALA A 62 -4.80 16.02 9.48
CA ALA A 62 -5.10 16.40 8.11
C ALA A 62 -6.59 16.69 7.90
N GLU A 63 -7.48 15.83 8.41
CA GLU A 63 -8.93 16.04 8.40
C GLU A 63 -9.34 17.33 9.14
N SER A 64 -8.63 17.69 10.21
CA SER A 64 -8.90 18.93 10.96
C SER A 64 -8.49 20.20 10.21
N ILE A 65 -7.51 20.09 9.30
CA ILE A 65 -7.02 21.20 8.48
C ILE A 65 -7.92 21.41 7.27
N ASP A 66 -8.30 20.34 6.59
CA ASP A 66 -9.15 20.39 5.40
C ASP A 66 -10.03 19.14 5.29
N ARG A 67 -11.23 19.22 5.85
CA ARG A 67 -12.20 18.11 5.88
C ARG A 67 -12.81 17.82 4.51
N ASP A 68 -13.01 18.85 3.70
CA ASP A 68 -13.90 18.79 2.54
C ASP A 68 -13.15 18.46 1.24
N ALA A 69 -11.83 18.65 1.20
CA ALA A 69 -11.11 18.65 -0.07
C ALA A 69 -10.59 17.29 -0.59
N ALA A 70 -10.49 16.23 0.24
CA ALA A 70 -9.80 15.01 -0.24
C ALA A 70 -10.08 13.68 0.48
N GLY A 71 -11.11 13.61 1.33
CA GLY A 71 -11.51 12.33 1.94
C GLY A 71 -10.41 11.60 2.71
N TRP A 72 -9.54 12.38 3.37
CA TRP A 72 -8.43 11.91 4.21
C TRP A 72 -8.85 10.94 5.32
N GLY A 73 -10.13 10.95 5.70
CA GLY A 73 -10.68 10.01 6.66
C GLY A 73 -10.86 8.58 6.14
N TYR A 74 -10.88 8.37 4.82
CA TYR A 74 -11.00 7.03 4.25
C TYR A 74 -9.73 6.18 4.49
N PRO A 75 -8.51 6.68 4.18
CA PRO A 75 -7.27 6.01 4.59
C PRO A 75 -7.17 5.71 6.09
N ARG A 76 -7.59 6.67 6.93
CA ARG A 76 -7.64 6.49 8.39
C ARG A 76 -8.56 5.32 8.79
N ALA A 77 -9.76 5.27 8.22
CA ALA A 77 -10.72 4.22 8.51
C ALA A 77 -10.21 2.83 8.11
N LEU A 78 -9.56 2.72 6.94
CA LEU A 78 -8.90 1.49 6.49
C LEU A 78 -7.75 1.06 7.41
N LEU A 79 -6.93 2.02 7.88
CA LEU A 79 -5.85 1.74 8.81
C LEU A 79 -6.37 1.22 10.16
N LEU A 80 -7.42 1.84 10.70
CA LEU A 80 -8.07 1.39 11.94
C LEU A 80 -8.65 -0.03 11.80
N GLU A 81 -9.27 -0.34 10.67
CA GLU A 81 -9.72 -1.69 10.32
C GLU A 81 -8.53 -2.67 10.29
N THR A 82 -7.45 -2.29 9.62
CA THR A 82 -6.24 -3.11 9.50
C THR A 82 -5.64 -3.43 10.88
N MET A 83 -5.69 -2.47 11.81
CA MET A 83 -5.23 -2.64 13.19
C MET A 83 -6.17 -3.47 14.05
N GLY A 84 -7.37 -3.79 13.56
CA GLY A 84 -8.43 -4.45 14.30
C GLY A 84 -9.16 -3.58 15.32
N ALA A 85 -9.04 -2.26 15.20
CA ALA A 85 -9.73 -1.30 16.06
C ALA A 85 -11.18 -1.08 15.59
N TRP A 86 -12.01 -2.13 15.68
CA TRP A 86 -13.32 -2.19 15.01
C TRP A 86 -14.26 -1.04 15.31
N ASP A 87 -14.45 -0.69 16.58
CA ASP A 87 -15.37 0.38 16.95
C ASP A 87 -14.89 1.74 16.43
N GLU A 88 -13.57 1.98 16.41
CA GLU A 88 -12.96 3.19 15.87
C GLU A 88 -13.07 3.23 14.34
N ALA A 89 -12.83 2.10 13.66
CA ALA A 89 -12.97 1.98 12.22
C ALA A 89 -14.41 2.22 11.76
N ILE A 90 -15.40 1.64 12.45
CA ILE A 90 -16.84 1.87 12.19
C ILE A 90 -17.16 3.36 12.29
N ALA A 91 -16.73 4.01 13.37
CA ALA A 91 -16.97 5.44 13.56
C ALA A 91 -16.30 6.29 12.47
N ALA A 92 -15.06 5.96 12.09
CA ALA A 92 -14.33 6.66 11.04
C ALA A 92 -14.99 6.50 9.67
N PHE A 93 -15.44 5.29 9.31
CA PHE A 93 -16.18 5.04 8.07
C PHE A 93 -17.54 5.77 8.03
N GLN A 94 -18.27 5.78 9.15
CA GLN A 94 -19.54 6.51 9.24
C GLN A 94 -19.35 8.03 9.12
N ALA A 95 -18.21 8.56 9.55
CA ALA A 95 -17.88 9.97 9.43
C ALA A 95 -17.66 10.44 7.98
N LEU A 96 -17.55 9.52 7.01
CA LEU A 96 -17.44 9.82 5.58
C LEU A 96 -18.78 10.17 4.92
N ALA A 97 -19.89 10.10 5.67
CA ALA A 97 -21.20 10.50 5.19
C ALA A 97 -21.18 11.94 4.64
N GLY A 98 -21.70 12.12 3.43
CA GLY A 98 -21.70 13.42 2.74
C GLY A 98 -20.40 13.75 1.99
N THR A 99 -19.42 12.85 1.97
CA THR A 99 -18.23 12.94 1.11
C THR A 99 -18.37 12.03 -0.11
N ILE A 100 -17.40 12.10 -1.03
CA ILE A 100 -17.30 11.16 -2.16
C ILE A 100 -17.14 9.70 -1.72
N TYR A 101 -16.74 9.45 -0.47
CA TYR A 101 -16.56 8.12 0.12
C TYR A 101 -17.75 7.68 0.97
N ALA A 102 -18.92 8.32 0.85
CA ALA A 102 -20.09 7.97 1.66
C ALA A 102 -20.52 6.50 1.46
N GLU A 103 -20.63 6.04 0.21
CA GLU A 103 -21.01 4.66 -0.11
C GLU A 103 -19.93 3.63 0.30
N PRO A 104 -18.63 3.81 -0.06
CA PRO A 104 -17.54 2.99 0.47
C PRO A 104 -17.49 2.95 2.00
N GLY A 105 -17.76 4.08 2.66
CA GLY A 105 -17.84 4.20 4.12
C GLY A 105 -18.97 3.36 4.70
N GLU A 106 -20.16 3.39 4.12
CA GLU A 106 -21.27 2.54 4.58
C GLU A 106 -20.93 1.05 4.52
N TRP A 107 -20.31 0.60 3.43
CA TRP A 107 -19.89 -0.80 3.29
C TRP A 107 -18.75 -1.16 4.25
N GLY A 108 -17.73 -0.31 4.37
CA GLY A 108 -16.63 -0.47 5.32
C GLY A 108 -17.11 -0.56 6.78
N ALA A 109 -18.09 0.26 7.18
CA ALA A 109 -18.70 0.20 8.50
C ALA A 109 -19.48 -1.12 8.75
N LYS A 110 -20.23 -1.61 7.76
CA LYS A 110 -20.94 -2.91 7.84
C LYS A 110 -19.94 -4.07 7.96
N ARG A 111 -18.90 -4.08 7.13
CA ARG A 111 -17.79 -5.04 7.18
C ARG A 111 -17.14 -5.07 8.55
N CYS A 112 -16.74 -3.92 9.09
CA CYS A 112 -16.15 -3.83 10.42
C CYS A 112 -17.11 -4.29 11.52
N ALA A 113 -18.41 -3.97 11.42
CA ALA A 113 -19.41 -4.42 12.38
C ALA A 113 -19.55 -5.95 12.40
N SER A 114 -19.46 -6.60 11.24
CA SER A 114 -19.42 -8.06 11.10
C SER A 114 -18.13 -8.65 11.69
N LYS A 115 -16.97 -8.04 11.40
CA LYS A 115 -15.65 -8.48 11.92
C LYS A 115 -15.63 -8.43 13.45
N ARG A 116 -16.16 -7.35 14.02
CA ARG A 116 -16.25 -7.12 15.46
C ARG A 116 -16.99 -8.22 16.23
N VAL A 117 -18.03 -8.80 15.63
CA VAL A 117 -18.88 -9.82 16.27
C VAL A 117 -18.53 -11.24 15.86
N GLY A 118 -17.40 -11.45 15.17
CA GLY A 118 -16.96 -12.77 14.70
C GLY A 118 -17.89 -13.39 13.66
N ARG A 119 -18.61 -12.56 12.88
CA ARG A 119 -19.55 -13.05 11.84
C ARG A 119 -19.18 -12.57 10.45
N TYR A 120 -17.98 -12.02 10.29
CA TYR A 120 -17.48 -11.67 8.96
C TYR A 120 -16.86 -12.91 8.33
N ASP A 121 -17.57 -13.43 7.35
CA ASP A 121 -17.06 -14.45 6.45
C ASP A 121 -16.52 -13.72 5.21
N GLU A 122 -15.20 -13.57 5.18
CA GLU A 122 -14.46 -12.94 4.08
C GLU A 122 -14.71 -13.68 2.75
N PHE A 123 -15.13 -14.95 2.79
CA PHE A 123 -15.42 -15.79 1.63
C PHE A 123 -16.85 -15.61 1.10
N ALA A 124 -17.82 -15.37 2.00
CA ALA A 124 -19.21 -15.12 1.60
C ALA A 124 -19.39 -13.75 0.91
N GLU A 125 -18.56 -12.76 1.25
CA GLU A 125 -18.56 -11.43 0.63
C GLU A 125 -17.87 -11.40 -0.75
N VAL A 126 -16.83 -12.20 -0.96
CA VAL A 126 -16.10 -12.28 -2.25
C VAL A 126 -16.82 -13.19 -3.27
N GLY A 127 -17.79 -14.00 -2.83
CA GLY A 127 -18.63 -14.83 -3.71
C GLY A 127 -17.91 -16.01 -4.35
N LEU A 128 -16.70 -16.34 -3.88
CA LEU A 128 -15.89 -17.45 -4.39
C LEU A 128 -16.15 -18.73 -3.59
N PRO A 129 -16.24 -19.90 -4.27
CA PRO A 129 -16.49 -21.16 -3.59
C PRO A 129 -15.29 -21.59 -2.71
N THR A 130 -15.60 -22.24 -1.57
CA THR A 130 -14.67 -22.52 -0.45
C THR A 130 -13.46 -23.36 -0.85
N ASP A 131 -13.60 -24.20 -1.87
CA ASP A 131 -12.53 -25.01 -2.47
C ASP A 131 -11.45 -24.15 -3.15
N VAL A 132 -11.83 -23.06 -3.82
CA VAL A 132 -10.91 -22.10 -4.43
C VAL A 132 -10.13 -21.36 -3.34
N MET A 133 -10.78 -21.00 -2.23
CA MET A 133 -10.14 -20.27 -1.13
C MET A 133 -9.17 -21.14 -0.31
N ASN A 134 -9.49 -22.43 -0.14
CA ASN A 134 -8.56 -23.41 0.44
C ASN A 134 -7.32 -23.63 -0.44
N ALA A 135 -7.49 -23.63 -1.77
CA ALA A 135 -6.38 -23.74 -2.72
C ALA A 135 -5.47 -22.50 -2.73
N LEU A 136 -6.02 -21.32 -2.41
CA LEU A 136 -5.28 -20.05 -2.27
C LEU A 136 -4.65 -19.85 -0.87
N GLY A 137 -4.79 -20.82 0.03
CA GLY A 137 -4.14 -20.78 1.35
C GLY A 137 -4.87 -19.95 2.41
N TYR A 138 -6.10 -19.52 2.15
CA TYR A 138 -6.91 -18.72 3.08
C TYR A 138 -7.79 -19.56 4.03
N GLY A 139 -7.72 -20.88 3.96
CA GLY A 139 -8.59 -21.75 4.76
C GLY A 139 -8.15 -21.92 6.20
N THR A 140 -8.67 -21.14 7.15
CA THR A 140 -8.85 -21.61 8.53
C THR A 140 -10.12 -21.01 9.18
N THR A 141 -10.89 -21.85 9.86
CA THR A 141 -12.08 -21.47 10.64
C THR A 141 -11.75 -21.28 12.12
N GLU A 142 -12.59 -20.52 12.83
CA GLU A 142 -12.42 -19.93 14.17
C GLU A 142 -12.02 -20.86 15.34
N ALA A 143 -12.01 -22.19 15.19
CA ALA A 143 -11.72 -23.09 16.30
C ALA A 143 -10.24 -23.10 16.76
N GLN A 144 -9.32 -22.48 16.01
CA GLN A 144 -7.88 -22.51 16.27
C GLN A 144 -7.27 -21.15 16.69
N HIS A 145 -8.01 -20.04 16.64
CA HIS A 145 -7.48 -18.72 16.99
C HIS A 145 -7.01 -18.60 18.46
N GLY A 146 -7.61 -19.37 19.38
CA GLY A 146 -7.22 -19.40 20.79
C GLY A 146 -5.98 -20.24 21.09
N GLN A 147 -5.60 -21.17 20.20
CA GLN A 147 -4.49 -22.11 20.42
C GLN A 147 -3.24 -21.71 19.62
N LEU A 148 -3.42 -21.02 18.48
CA LEU A 148 -2.35 -20.55 17.60
C LEU A 148 -1.48 -19.44 18.21
N ALA A 149 -1.97 -18.67 19.18
CA ALA A 149 -1.15 -17.64 19.84
C ALA A 149 0.06 -18.25 20.58
N ASP A 150 -0.10 -19.45 21.16
CA ASP A 150 0.95 -20.18 21.86
C ASP A 150 1.83 -21.00 20.90
N ASP A 151 1.24 -21.56 19.84
CA ASP A 151 1.95 -22.37 18.84
C ASP A 151 2.75 -21.54 17.82
N ASN A 152 2.42 -20.26 17.62
CA ASN A 152 3.08 -19.36 16.64
C ASN A 152 4.56 -19.07 16.92
N THR A 153 5.01 -19.22 18.17
CA THR A 153 6.44 -19.10 18.51
C THR A 153 7.25 -20.28 17.97
N SER A 154 6.59 -21.42 17.71
CA SER A 154 7.20 -22.66 17.22
C SER A 154 7.18 -22.76 15.70
N LEU A 155 6.09 -22.33 15.06
CA LEU A 155 5.93 -22.32 13.59
C LEU A 155 6.87 -21.31 12.91
N ALA A 156 7.16 -20.18 13.55
CA ALA A 156 8.16 -19.22 13.08
C ALA A 156 9.59 -19.80 13.00
N ARG A 157 9.89 -20.88 13.75
CA ARG A 157 11.18 -21.61 13.62
C ARG A 157 11.16 -22.65 12.51
N GLN A 158 9.99 -23.18 12.17
CA GLN A 158 9.82 -24.24 11.18
C GLN A 158 9.74 -23.69 9.75
N ALA A 159 9.10 -22.53 9.56
CA ALA A 159 9.04 -21.82 8.27
C ALA A 159 10.41 -21.38 7.75
N ALA A 160 11.42 -21.25 8.62
CA ALA A 160 12.79 -20.94 8.22
C ALA A 160 13.51 -22.10 7.47
N ASN A 161 12.96 -23.31 7.44
CA ASN A 161 13.66 -24.49 6.94
C ASN A 161 13.13 -25.09 5.63
N GLU A 162 11.99 -24.65 5.08
CA GLU A 162 11.41 -25.32 3.91
C GLU A 162 10.87 -24.31 2.89
N ALA A 163 11.74 -23.87 1.97
CA ALA A 163 11.35 -23.12 0.79
C ALA A 163 11.73 -23.88 -0.49
N ASN A 164 10.72 -24.31 -1.27
CA ASN A 164 10.86 -24.51 -2.71
C ASN A 164 9.47 -24.45 -3.41
N PRO A 165 9.29 -23.79 -4.57
CA PRO A 165 7.96 -23.48 -5.13
C PRO A 165 7.64 -24.21 -6.45
N ALA A 166 6.35 -24.42 -6.75
CA ALA A 166 5.87 -24.67 -8.12
C ALA A 166 4.35 -24.40 -8.34
N LYS A 167 4.07 -23.50 -9.31
CA LYS A 167 2.94 -23.39 -10.28
C LYS A 167 1.50 -23.19 -9.72
N SER A 168 0.53 -22.57 -10.40
CA SER A 168 0.24 -22.30 -11.83
C SER A 168 -0.65 -21.06 -12.04
N ASN A 169 -0.67 -20.55 -13.27
CA ASN A 169 -1.50 -19.46 -13.84
C ASN A 169 -2.99 -19.85 -14.00
N GLU A 170 -3.89 -18.84 -14.06
CA GLU A 170 -4.90 -18.64 -15.12
C GLU A 170 -5.67 -17.30 -14.95
N GLU A 171 -6.11 -16.73 -16.07
CA GLU A 171 -6.56 -15.35 -16.37
C GLU A 171 -8.03 -15.05 -15.97
N PHE A 172 -8.34 -13.81 -15.59
CA PHE A 172 -9.72 -13.28 -15.45
C PHE A 172 -9.78 -11.78 -15.82
N GLY A 173 -10.68 -11.40 -16.74
CA GLY A 173 -10.76 -10.04 -17.32
C GLY A 173 -11.73 -9.03 -16.67
N ASP A 174 -11.67 -7.81 -17.22
CA ASP A 174 -12.46 -6.57 -17.07
C ASP A 174 -12.71 -5.99 -15.67
N ALA A 175 -12.81 -6.79 -14.60
CA ALA A 175 -12.62 -6.30 -13.22
C ALA A 175 -11.12 -6.13 -12.89
N ASP A 176 -10.27 -6.65 -13.77
CA ASP A 176 -8.82 -6.68 -13.68
C ASP A 176 -8.19 -5.33 -14.03
N GLU A 177 -8.85 -4.48 -14.84
CA GLU A 177 -8.29 -3.17 -15.22
C GLU A 177 -8.21 -2.20 -14.04
N ASP A 178 -9.29 -2.04 -13.26
CA ASP A 178 -9.29 -1.16 -12.07
C ASP A 178 -8.30 -1.65 -11.01
N LEU A 179 -8.23 -2.98 -10.81
CA LEU A 179 -7.25 -3.62 -9.92
C LEU A 179 -5.82 -3.47 -10.44
N SER A 180 -5.60 -3.60 -11.75
CA SER A 180 -4.31 -3.41 -12.40
C SER A 180 -3.84 -1.96 -12.29
N GLN A 181 -4.74 -0.99 -12.44
CA GLN A 181 -4.44 0.42 -12.23
C GLN A 181 -4.08 0.72 -10.77
N GLU A 182 -4.82 0.17 -9.80
CA GLU A 182 -4.53 0.36 -8.37
C GLU A 182 -3.20 -0.30 -7.95
N LEU A 183 -2.94 -1.52 -8.43
CA LEU A 183 -1.69 -2.24 -8.19
C LEU A 183 -0.48 -1.55 -8.85
N ALA A 184 -0.65 -1.04 -10.07
CA ALA A 184 0.39 -0.27 -10.74
C ALA A 184 0.66 1.06 -10.03
N ALA A 185 -0.40 1.81 -9.69
CA ALA A 185 -0.30 3.08 -8.98
C ALA A 185 0.38 2.92 -7.61
N SER A 186 -0.02 1.92 -6.83
CA SER A 186 0.57 1.65 -5.52
C SER A 186 2.03 1.22 -5.62
N THR A 187 2.40 0.41 -6.62
CA THR A 187 3.78 -0.01 -6.86
C THR A 187 4.67 1.17 -7.28
N ALA A 188 4.18 2.00 -8.21
CA ALA A 188 4.86 3.20 -8.68
C ALA A 188 5.06 4.22 -7.55
N MET A 189 4.03 4.45 -6.74
CA MET A 189 4.10 5.33 -5.57
C MET A 189 5.08 4.80 -4.53
N ALA A 190 5.09 3.48 -4.27
CA ALA A 190 6.05 2.86 -3.37
C ALA A 190 7.50 3.08 -3.86
N PHE A 191 7.75 2.96 -5.18
CA PHE A 191 9.06 3.22 -5.76
C PHE A 191 9.46 4.69 -5.61
N ALA A 192 8.58 5.62 -6.00
CA ALA A 192 8.83 7.06 -5.87
C ALA A 192 9.10 7.47 -4.43
N ASN A 193 8.37 6.91 -3.46
CA ASN A 193 8.63 7.16 -2.03
C ASN A 193 10.02 6.68 -1.59
N ARG A 194 10.54 5.57 -2.12
CA ARG A 194 11.92 5.14 -1.82
C ARG A 194 12.96 6.12 -2.37
N LEU A 195 12.70 6.74 -3.52
CA LEU A 195 13.57 7.78 -4.05
C LEU A 195 13.55 9.05 -3.18
N LEU A 196 12.36 9.48 -2.75
CA LEU A 196 12.19 10.62 -1.84
C LEU A 196 12.81 10.37 -0.45
N ASP A 197 12.77 9.12 0.02
CA ASP A 197 13.43 8.71 1.27
C ASP A 197 14.95 8.53 1.11
N ARG A 198 15.48 8.70 -0.10
CA ARG A 198 16.87 8.40 -0.47
C ARG A 198 17.29 6.95 -0.15
N ASP A 199 16.31 6.05 -0.08
CA ASP A 199 16.51 4.61 0.09
C ASP A 199 16.66 3.95 -1.30
N TYR A 200 17.68 4.40 -2.05
CA TYR A 200 17.94 3.94 -3.41
C TYR A 200 18.22 2.44 -3.48
N LYS A 201 18.68 1.84 -2.38
CA LYS A 201 18.87 0.40 -2.28
C LYS A 201 17.55 -0.35 -2.27
N ALA A 202 16.54 0.14 -1.54
CA ALA A 202 15.21 -0.45 -1.60
C ALA A 202 14.52 -0.17 -2.93
N ALA A 203 14.68 1.04 -3.50
CA ALA A 203 14.17 1.35 -4.84
C ALA A 203 14.76 0.39 -5.88
N GLN A 204 16.08 0.15 -5.85
CA GLN A 204 16.75 -0.79 -6.74
C GLN A 204 16.18 -2.22 -6.62
N GLN A 205 15.82 -2.68 -5.42
CA GLN A 205 15.25 -4.02 -5.22
C GLN A 205 13.86 -4.20 -5.88
N MET A 206 13.18 -3.09 -6.17
CA MET A 206 11.90 -3.06 -6.88
C MET A 206 12.07 -3.12 -8.40
N LEU A 207 13.29 -2.95 -8.93
CA LEU A 207 13.55 -3.06 -10.36
C LEU A 207 13.45 -4.52 -10.84
N HIS A 208 13.07 -4.67 -12.10
CA HIS A 208 13.00 -5.97 -12.79
C HIS A 208 14.39 -6.64 -12.84
N SER A 209 14.48 -7.97 -12.71
CA SER A 209 15.78 -8.66 -12.55
C SER A 209 16.69 -8.61 -13.79
N TRP A 210 16.12 -8.31 -14.96
CA TRP A 210 16.88 -8.10 -16.20
C TRP A 210 17.53 -6.72 -16.27
N ASP A 211 17.09 -5.77 -15.45
CA ASP A 211 17.64 -4.42 -15.37
C ASP A 211 18.87 -4.37 -14.43
N ALA A 212 19.71 -5.40 -14.51
CA ALA A 212 20.93 -5.58 -13.71
C ALA A 212 21.99 -4.49 -13.92
N GLY A 213 21.69 -3.47 -14.75
CA GLY A 213 22.55 -2.32 -15.01
C GLY A 213 22.31 -1.14 -14.08
N MET A 214 21.08 -0.91 -13.62
CA MET A 214 20.75 0.27 -12.82
C MET A 214 21.03 0.02 -11.34
N THR A 215 22.07 0.65 -10.83
CA THR A 215 22.48 0.56 -9.43
C THR A 215 21.72 1.56 -8.56
N ALA A 216 21.75 1.34 -7.24
CA ALA A 216 21.30 2.36 -6.28
C ALA A 216 22.02 3.71 -6.49
N GLU A 217 23.27 3.68 -6.96
CA GLU A 217 24.02 4.89 -7.27
C GLU A 217 23.51 5.56 -8.54
N ASP A 218 23.20 4.79 -9.59
CA ASP A 218 22.65 5.33 -10.84
C ASP A 218 21.26 5.97 -10.61
N LEU A 219 20.43 5.37 -9.75
CA LEU A 219 19.16 5.95 -9.32
C LEU A 219 19.36 7.29 -8.60
N ARG A 220 20.35 7.38 -7.71
CA ARG A 220 20.69 8.61 -7.00
C ARG A 220 21.18 9.69 -7.97
N GLU A 221 22.14 9.34 -8.82
CA GLU A 221 22.75 10.26 -9.79
C GLU A 221 21.78 10.73 -10.86
N SER A 222 20.72 9.96 -11.14
CA SER A 222 19.68 10.37 -12.09
C SER A 222 18.55 11.17 -11.43
N PHE A 223 18.23 10.90 -10.16
CA PHE A 223 17.08 11.51 -9.47
C PHE A 223 17.44 12.79 -8.70
N GLU A 224 18.54 12.79 -7.92
CA GLU A 224 18.88 13.95 -7.08
C GLU A 224 19.13 15.24 -7.88
N PRO A 225 19.83 15.22 -9.04
CA PRO A 225 20.11 16.44 -9.80
C PRO A 225 18.87 17.12 -10.39
N LEU A 226 17.72 16.45 -10.45
CA LEU A 226 16.46 17.08 -10.85
C LEU A 226 16.08 18.25 -9.92
N PHE A 227 16.58 18.23 -8.69
CA PHE A 227 16.28 19.20 -7.64
C PHE A 227 17.47 20.09 -7.31
N ASP A 228 18.47 20.16 -8.18
CA ASP A 228 19.63 21.04 -8.00
C ASP A 228 19.18 22.51 -7.96
N GLY A 229 19.46 23.17 -6.83
CA GLY A 229 19.10 24.58 -6.62
C GLY A 229 17.73 24.79 -5.96
N GLU A 230 17.03 23.72 -5.58
CA GLU A 230 15.81 23.79 -4.78
C GLU A 230 15.89 22.89 -3.52
N ALA A 231 14.87 22.98 -2.66
CA ALA A 231 14.74 22.06 -1.54
C ALA A 231 14.37 20.66 -2.08
N PHE A 232 15.01 19.63 -1.54
CA PHE A 232 14.71 18.26 -1.92
C PHE A 232 13.23 17.95 -1.61
N PRO A 233 12.46 17.41 -2.58
CA PRO A 233 11.02 17.24 -2.43
C PRO A 233 10.68 16.18 -1.37
N GLU A 234 9.53 16.36 -0.72
CA GLU A 234 9.07 15.48 0.38
C GLU A 234 7.81 14.68 0.04
N SER A 235 7.25 14.87 -1.16
CA SER A 235 6.02 14.21 -1.58
C SER A 235 5.91 14.06 -3.10
N ALA A 236 5.11 13.09 -3.49
CA ALA A 236 4.77 12.77 -4.87
C ALA A 236 3.30 12.40 -4.98
N SER A 237 2.76 12.37 -6.19
CA SER A 237 1.38 11.99 -6.46
C SER A 237 1.30 11.24 -7.79
N VAL A 238 0.53 10.15 -7.83
CA VAL A 238 0.22 9.49 -9.10
C VAL A 238 -0.70 10.44 -9.86
N PHE A 239 -0.28 10.85 -11.04
CA PHE A 239 -1.02 11.76 -11.90
C PHE A 239 -1.80 11.00 -12.97
N ASP A 240 -1.20 9.96 -13.55
CA ASP A 240 -1.84 9.16 -14.59
C ASP A 240 -1.38 7.70 -14.55
N VAL A 241 -2.26 6.80 -14.98
CA VAL A 241 -2.01 5.35 -15.08
C VAL A 241 -2.62 4.88 -16.40
N GLN A 242 -1.78 4.40 -17.31
CA GLN A 242 -2.20 3.96 -18.65
C GLN A 242 -1.93 2.46 -18.83
N THR A 243 -3.01 1.71 -19.02
CA THR A 243 -3.00 0.24 -19.19
C THR A 243 -3.10 -0.19 -20.66
N ASP A 244 -3.33 0.75 -21.59
CA ASP A 244 -3.66 0.48 -22.99
C ASP A 244 -2.65 1.06 -24.01
N LEU A 245 -1.41 1.30 -23.56
CA LEU A 245 -0.36 1.88 -24.41
C LEU A 245 0.19 0.86 -25.44
N PRO A 246 0.37 1.25 -26.72
CA PRO A 246 0.86 0.34 -27.79
C PRO A 246 2.24 -0.29 -27.53
N GLN A 247 3.04 0.33 -26.66
CA GLN A 247 4.39 -0.08 -26.29
C GLN A 247 4.45 -1.00 -25.06
N LEU A 248 3.31 -1.32 -24.43
CA LEU A 248 3.27 -2.28 -23.32
C LEU A 248 3.53 -3.70 -23.84
N GLU A 249 4.40 -4.42 -23.16
CA GLU A 249 4.68 -5.82 -23.38
C GLU A 249 3.69 -6.72 -22.62
N LEU A 250 3.65 -8.01 -22.95
CA LEU A 250 2.68 -8.97 -22.42
C LEU A 250 2.65 -9.07 -20.88
N ASN A 251 3.75 -8.74 -20.19
CA ASN A 251 3.83 -8.78 -18.73
C ASN A 251 3.74 -7.39 -18.08
N ASP A 252 3.58 -6.34 -18.88
CA ASP A 252 3.44 -4.99 -18.36
C ASP A 252 2.01 -4.78 -17.86
N LEU A 253 1.90 -4.21 -16.67
CA LEU A 253 0.64 -3.92 -16.02
C LEU A 253 0.14 -2.53 -16.42
N ALA A 254 1.00 -1.53 -16.29
CA ALA A 254 0.69 -0.17 -16.72
C ALA A 254 1.97 0.68 -16.83
N TRP A 255 1.86 1.73 -17.62
CA TRP A 255 2.73 2.90 -17.50
C TRP A 255 2.12 3.86 -16.49
N VAL A 256 2.90 4.34 -15.54
CA VAL A 256 2.45 5.19 -14.44
C VAL A 256 3.27 6.46 -14.41
N TYR A 257 2.59 7.59 -14.40
CA TYR A 257 3.19 8.91 -14.30
C TYR A 257 3.04 9.43 -12.88
N VAL A 258 4.17 9.64 -12.20
CA VAL A 258 4.22 10.15 -10.83
C VAL A 258 4.82 11.54 -10.83
N THR A 259 4.04 12.54 -10.43
CA THR A 259 4.54 13.90 -10.25
C THR A 259 5.23 14.03 -8.91
N ILE A 260 6.36 14.71 -8.90
CA ILE A 260 7.10 15.06 -7.69
C ILE A 260 6.74 16.50 -7.34
N ASN A 261 6.37 16.75 -6.07
CA ASN A 261 6.03 18.07 -5.60
C ASN A 261 7.31 18.90 -5.38
N SER A 262 7.88 19.39 -6.49
CA SER A 262 9.03 20.31 -6.54
C SER A 262 8.63 21.65 -7.18
N GLU A 263 9.48 22.67 -7.07
CA GLU A 263 9.25 23.98 -7.70
C GLU A 263 9.27 23.87 -9.24
N ASN A 264 10.00 22.89 -9.77
CA ASN A 264 10.18 22.65 -11.21
C ASN A 264 9.19 21.65 -11.82
N ALA A 265 8.25 21.10 -11.03
CA ALA A 265 7.28 20.10 -11.46
C ALA A 265 7.93 18.88 -12.14
N GLU A 266 8.97 18.33 -11.49
CA GLU A 266 9.67 17.14 -11.97
C GLU A 266 8.78 15.89 -11.78
N ALA A 267 9.05 14.84 -12.54
CA ALA A 267 8.27 13.62 -12.52
C ALA A 267 9.12 12.36 -12.70
N VAL A 268 8.53 11.23 -12.36
CA VAL A 268 9.06 9.89 -12.62
C VAL A 268 8.02 9.13 -13.40
N SER A 269 8.39 8.68 -14.60
CA SER A 269 7.58 7.78 -15.42
C SER A 269 8.06 6.36 -15.21
N LEU A 270 7.13 5.47 -14.91
CA LEU A 270 7.41 4.12 -14.46
C LEU A 270 6.64 3.16 -15.33
N LEU A 271 7.26 2.05 -15.67
CA LEU A 271 6.56 0.96 -16.30
C LEU A 271 6.54 -0.22 -15.34
N VAL A 272 5.35 -0.49 -14.81
CA VAL A 272 5.12 -1.54 -13.80
C VAL A 272 4.78 -2.83 -14.52
N ALA A 273 5.42 -3.92 -14.12
CA ALA A 273 5.29 -5.21 -14.76
C ALA A 273 5.22 -6.34 -13.73
N HIS A 274 4.68 -7.47 -14.16
CA HIS A 274 4.76 -8.72 -13.44
C HIS A 274 6.07 -9.45 -13.75
N GLU A 275 6.85 -9.71 -12.71
CA GLU A 275 7.94 -10.68 -12.76
C GLU A 275 7.57 -11.88 -11.89
N LYS A 276 7.13 -12.96 -12.55
CA LYS A 276 6.60 -14.18 -11.91
C LYS A 276 5.38 -13.87 -11.04
N LYS A 277 5.56 -13.68 -9.74
CA LYS A 277 4.51 -13.39 -8.75
C LYS A 277 4.71 -12.04 -8.04
N ARG A 278 5.65 -11.22 -8.52
CA ARG A 278 6.04 -9.95 -7.91
C ARG A 278 5.78 -8.82 -8.89
N LEU A 279 5.26 -7.70 -8.40
CA LEU A 279 5.23 -6.44 -9.14
C LEU A 279 6.60 -5.79 -9.07
N VAL A 280 7.12 -5.42 -10.23
CA VAL A 280 8.42 -4.77 -10.37
C VAL A 280 8.31 -3.58 -11.29
N VAL A 281 9.29 -2.69 -11.17
CA VAL A 281 9.48 -1.57 -12.07
C VAL A 281 10.43 -2.02 -13.17
N ARG A 282 9.94 -2.14 -14.40
CA ARG A 282 10.72 -2.59 -15.56
C ARG A 282 11.47 -1.46 -16.24
N ASN A 283 10.93 -0.24 -16.19
CA ASN A 283 11.60 0.94 -16.72
C ASN A 283 11.30 2.15 -15.82
N VAL A 284 12.29 3.04 -15.70
CA VAL A 284 12.24 4.29 -14.96
C VAL A 284 12.78 5.39 -15.84
N GLU A 285 11.98 6.42 -16.06
CA GLU A 285 12.40 7.63 -16.75
C GLU A 285 12.19 8.84 -15.85
N PHE A 286 13.24 9.65 -15.73
CA PHE A 286 13.27 10.86 -14.92
C PHE A 286 13.15 12.08 -15.81
N GLY A 287 12.31 13.04 -15.43
CA GLY A 287 12.27 14.33 -16.08
C GLY A 287 10.93 15.02 -16.02
N ARG A 288 10.76 15.99 -16.90
CA ARG A 288 9.57 16.84 -16.99
C ARG A 288 8.51 16.24 -17.92
N PRO A 289 7.22 16.56 -17.72
CA PRO A 289 6.18 16.28 -18.70
C PRO A 289 6.46 16.94 -20.06
#